data_AF-A0A835NDE0-F1
#
_entry.id   AF-A0A835NDE0-F1
#
_cell.length_a   1.000
_cell.length_b   1.000
_cell.length_c   1.000
_cell.angle_alpha   90.00
_cell.angle_beta   90.00
_cell.angle_gamma   90.00
#
_symmetry.space_group_name_H-M   'P 1'
#
loop_
_entity.id
_entity.type
_entity.pdbx_description
1 polymer ?
#
loop_
_entity_poly.entity_id
_entity_poly.type
_entity_poly.pdbx_seq_one_letter_code
_entity_poly.pdbx_strand_id
1 'polypeptide(L)' 'MSVTCPDVSSIAVEHGRWRLTYEVQYHYNAQLMLICDPGYYYTGQRVISCQANGTWSIGEPMPTCKTLLPPKSK' A
#
# COMPACT_ATOMS: atom_id res chain seq x y z
N MET A 1 8.79 -23.82 -3.73
CA MET A 1 8.58 -22.99 -2.52
C MET A 1 7.48 -22.00 -2.86
N SER A 2 6.32 -22.10 -2.20
CA SER A 2 5.20 -21.18 -2.41
C SER A 2 5.35 -20.02 -1.44
N VAL A 3 5.88 -18.90 -1.92
CA VAL A 3 5.96 -17.68 -1.13
C VAL A 3 4.57 -17.06 -1.11
N THR A 4 4.00 -16.97 0.09
CA THR A 4 2.68 -16.39 0.32
C THR A 4 2.84 -15.17 1.22
N CYS A 5 2.44 -14.00 0.73
CA CYS A 5 2.47 -12.78 1.54
C CYS A 5 1.22 -12.63 2.41
N PRO A 6 1.32 -11.95 3.57
CA PRO A 6 0.17 -11.73 4.44
C PRO A 6 -0.87 -10.83 3.79
N ASP A 7 -2.10 -10.93 4.30
CA ASP A 7 -3.19 -10.10 3.81
C ASP A 7 -2.95 -8.61 4.09
N VAL A 8 -3.22 -7.78 3.10
CA VAL A 8 -2.91 -6.34 3.17
C VAL A 8 -3.98 -5.51 3.83
N SER A 9 -5.10 -6.11 4.20
CA SER A 9 -6.04 -5.51 5.14
C SER A 9 -5.40 -5.31 6.52
N SER A 10 -4.31 -6.03 6.83
CA SER A 10 -3.53 -5.79 8.05
C SER A 10 -2.66 -4.52 7.99
N ILE A 11 -2.39 -3.97 6.81
CA ILE A 11 -1.60 -2.75 6.62
C ILE A 11 -2.57 -1.57 6.54
N ALA A 12 -2.96 -1.07 7.71
CA ALA A 12 -3.81 0.11 7.79
C ALA A 12 -3.06 1.35 7.24
N VAL A 13 -3.71 2.10 6.35
CA VAL A 13 -3.23 3.39 5.87
C VAL A 13 -4.29 4.43 6.15
N GLU A 14 -3.93 5.47 6.89
CA GLU A 14 -4.86 6.58 7.12
C GLU A 14 -5.20 7.27 5.81
N HIS A 15 -6.49 7.48 5.56
CA HIS A 15 -7.00 8.10 4.34
C HIS A 15 -6.57 7.40 3.04
N GLY A 16 -6.38 6.08 3.11
CA GLY A 16 -6.00 5.27 1.95
C GLY A 16 -6.26 3.79 2.13
N ARG A 17 -6.12 3.04 1.03
CA ARG A 17 -6.27 1.58 0.99
C ARG A 17 -5.32 0.95 -0.01
N TRP A 18 -4.84 -0.24 0.31
CA TRP A 18 -4.09 -1.05 -0.64
C TRP A 18 -5.03 -1.74 -1.62
N ARG A 19 -4.68 -1.72 -2.90
CA ARG A 19 -5.38 -2.43 -3.97
C ARG A 19 -4.44 -3.30 -4.79
N LEU A 20 -4.89 -4.49 -5.11
CA LEU A 20 -4.21 -5.41 -6.02
C LEU A 20 -4.17 -4.83 -7.43
N THR A 21 -2.97 -4.81 -8.01
CA THR A 21 -2.79 -4.45 -9.42
C THR A 21 -2.88 -5.66 -10.34
N TYR A 22 -2.70 -6.88 -9.79
CA TYR A 22 -2.81 -8.15 -10.50
C TYR A 22 -3.70 -9.16 -9.76
N GLU A 23 -4.32 -10.02 -10.55
CA GLU A 23 -5.35 -11.01 -10.17
C GLU A 23 -4.80 -12.18 -9.32
N VAL A 24 -3.48 -12.38 -9.29
CA VAL A 24 -2.84 -13.47 -8.55
C VAL A 24 -2.54 -13.00 -7.11
N GLN A 25 -3.53 -13.17 -6.25
CA GLN A 25 -3.50 -12.73 -4.86
C GLN A 25 -2.44 -13.48 -4.04
N TYR A 26 -1.55 -12.73 -3.38
CA TYR A 26 -0.59 -13.21 -2.37
C TYR A 26 0.59 -14.07 -2.83
N HIS A 27 0.87 -14.18 -4.13
CA HIS A 27 2.04 -14.93 -4.60
C HIS A 27 3.30 -14.07 -4.74
N TYR A 28 4.47 -14.71 -4.83
CA TYR A 28 5.72 -14.05 -5.22
C TYR A 28 5.49 -13.13 -6.42
N ASN A 29 5.98 -11.90 -6.34
CA ASN A 29 5.80 -10.86 -7.36
C ASN A 29 4.37 -10.28 -7.49
N ALA A 30 3.44 -10.63 -6.59
CA ALA A 30 2.17 -9.91 -6.46
C ALA A 30 2.46 -8.44 -6.17
N GLN A 31 1.69 -7.54 -6.80
CA GLN A 31 1.86 -6.10 -6.64
C GLN A 31 0.58 -5.47 -6.10
N LEU A 32 0.78 -4.49 -5.22
CA LEU A 32 -0.28 -3.69 -4.64
C LEU A 32 0.02 -2.23 -4.84
N MET A 33 -1.01 -1.45 -5.09
CA MET A 33 -0.97 -0.02 -5.22
C MET A 33 -1.76 0.64 -4.09
N LEU A 34 -1.14 1.61 -3.44
CA LEU A 34 -1.79 2.51 -2.50
C LEU A 34 -2.70 3.47 -3.28
N ILE A 35 -3.98 3.47 -2.90
CA ILE A 35 -5.00 4.38 -3.38
C ILE A 35 -5.43 5.23 -2.20
N CYS A 36 -5.15 6.53 -2.27
CA CYS A 36 -5.60 7.49 -1.29
C CYS A 36 -7.03 7.93 -1.57
N ASP A 37 -7.72 8.40 -0.53
CA ASP A 37 -9.03 9.01 -0.64
C ASP A 37 -8.99 10.30 -1.48
N PRO A 38 -10.12 10.69 -2.11
CA PRO A 38 -10.18 11.92 -2.90
C PRO A 38 -9.78 13.14 -2.07
N GLY A 39 -8.80 13.90 -2.57
CA GLY A 39 -8.19 15.04 -1.86
C GLY A 39 -6.90 14.70 -1.11
N TYR A 40 -6.55 13.41 -1.00
CA TYR A 40 -5.30 12.93 -0.43
C TYR A 40 -4.37 12.39 -1.50
N TYR A 41 -3.07 12.54 -1.27
CA TYR A 41 -2.00 12.15 -2.16
C TYR A 41 -1.02 11.30 -1.38
N TYR A 42 -0.54 10.22 -2.01
CA TYR A 42 0.45 9.35 -1.39
C TYR A 42 1.80 10.07 -1.33
N THR A 43 2.54 9.86 -0.25
CA THR A 43 3.94 10.27 -0.14
C THR A 43 4.81 9.03 0.02
N GLY A 44 5.83 8.87 -0.81
CA GLY A 44 6.71 7.69 -0.81
C GLY A 44 6.32 6.63 -1.84
N GLN A 45 6.68 5.37 -1.58
CA GLN A 45 6.51 4.27 -2.53
C GLN A 45 5.07 3.76 -2.54
N ARG A 46 4.28 4.18 -3.53
CA ARG A 46 2.87 3.76 -3.65
C ARG A 46 2.67 2.32 -4.08
N VAL A 47 3.67 1.67 -4.68
CA VAL A 47 3.55 0.29 -5.18
C VAL A 47 4.45 -0.61 -4.36
N ILE A 48 3.90 -1.66 -3.77
CA ILE A 48 4.64 -2.67 -3.01
C ILE A 48 4.51 -4.02 -3.70
N SER A 49 5.54 -4.83 -3.60
CA SER A 49 5.61 -6.16 -4.19
C SER A 49 5.79 -7.24 -3.12
N CYS A 50 5.26 -8.43 -3.34
CA CYS A 50 5.48 -9.57 -2.46
C CYS A 50 6.89 -10.13 -2.71
N GLN A 51 7.76 -10.02 -1.71
CA GLN A 51 9.14 -10.48 -1.77
C GLN A 51 9.24 -11.98 -1.54
N ALA A 52 10.36 -12.58 -1.95
CA ALA A 52 10.66 -14.00 -1.72
C ALA A 52 10.66 -14.40 -0.23
N ASN A 53 10.80 -13.41 0.68
CA ASN A 53 10.77 -13.62 2.12
C ASN A 53 9.34 -13.70 2.71
N GLY A 54 8.29 -13.65 1.86
CA GLY A 54 6.90 -13.65 2.32
C GLY A 54 6.45 -12.33 2.95
N THR A 55 7.21 -11.25 2.74
CA THR A 55 6.91 -9.91 3.23
C THR A 55 6.68 -8.97 2.06
N TRP A 56 5.85 -7.94 2.30
CA TRP A 56 5.65 -6.88 1.33
C TRP A 56 6.85 -5.92 1.31
N SER A 57 7.23 -5.44 0.13
CA SER A 57 8.26 -4.42 -0.09
C SER A 57 7.82 -3.02 0.36
N ILE A 58 7.28 -2.90 1.57
CA ILE A 58 6.95 -1.63 2.20
C ILE A 58 8.28 -1.02 2.65
N GLY A 59 8.76 -0.02 1.93
CA GLY A 59 9.96 0.71 2.30
C GLY A 59 9.74 1.63 3.50
N GLU A 60 10.82 2.03 4.15
CA GLU A 60 10.84 3.16 5.08
C GLU A 60 11.25 4.43 4.31
N PRO A 61 10.48 5.54 4.41
CA PRO A 61 9.28 5.71 5.21
C PRO A 61 8.05 5.04 4.60
N MET A 62 7.17 4.54 5.47
CA MET A 62 5.92 3.91 5.08
C MET A 62 5.07 4.88 4.25
N PRO A 63 4.51 4.46 3.10
CA PRO A 63 3.73 5.34 2.27
C PRO A 63 2.44 5.73 3.00
N THR A 64 2.24 7.04 3.10
CA THR A 64 1.09 7.64 3.80
C THR A 64 0.32 8.54 2.85
N CYS A 65 -0.99 8.66 3.08
CA CYS A 65 -1.84 9.56 2.34
C CYS A 65 -1.91 10.90 3.07
N LYS A 66 -1.38 11.95 2.45
CA LYS A 66 -1.39 13.31 2.98
C LYS A 66 -2.25 14.20 2.09
N THR A 67 -3.04 15.05 2.71
CA THR A 67 -3.80 16.07 1.98
C THR A 67 -2.86 17.16 1.49
N LEU A 68 -3.07 17.65 0.25
CA LEU A 68 -2.38 18.85 -0.24
C LEU A 68 -2.91 20.13 0.41
N LEU A 69 -4.13 20.07 0.95
CA LEU A 69 -4.77 21.17 1.64
C LEU A 69 -4.66 20.92 3.15
N PRO A 70 -4.16 21.87 3.97
CA PRO A 70 -4.31 21.75 5.42
C PRO A 70 -5.80 21.55 5.75
N PRO A 71 -6.15 20.81 6.82
CA PRO A 71 -7.54 20.67 7.22
C PRO A 71 -8.11 22.09 7.32
N LYS A 72 -9.15 22.38 6.54
CA LYS A 72 -9.84 23.66 6.66
C LYS A 72 -10.40 23.70 8.07
N SER A 73 -9.72 24.39 8.98
CA SER A 73 -10.25 24.77 10.29
C SER A 73 -11.59 25.45 10.02
N LYS A 74 -12.67 24.79 10.44
CA LYS A 74 -14.02 25.32 10.44
C LYS A 74 -14.32 25.97 11.79
#